data_AF-A0A2L2Z596-F1
#
_entry.id   AF-A0A2L2Z596-F1
#
_cell.length_a   1.000
_cell.length_b   1.000
_cell.length_c   1.000
_cell.angle_alpha   90.00
_cell.angle_beta   90.00
_cell.angle_gamma   90.00
#
_symmetry.space_group_name_H-M   'P 1'
#
loop_
_entity.id
_entity.type
_entity.pdbx_description
1 polymer ?
#
loop_
_entity_poly.entity_id
_entity_poly.type
_entity_poly.pdbx_seq_one_letter_code
_entity_poly.pdbx_strand_id
1 'polypeptide(L)' 'YIPLTNNHIKRECIRVHDGQAGVKIGNDCWELYSLENCIKHDGKMKSDKTIGGGDD' A
#
# COMPACT_ATOMS: atom_id res chain seq x y z
N TYR A 1 4.78 22.08 -18.62
CA TYR A 1 4.80 22.05 -17.15
C TYR A 1 3.45 22.59 -16.69
N ILE A 2 2.55 21.71 -16.22
CA ILE A 2 1.19 22.10 -15.81
C ILE A 2 1.27 22.38 -14.30
N PRO A 3 0.84 23.55 -13.80
CA PRO A 3 0.97 23.87 -12.38
C PRO A 3 0.02 22.97 -11.59
N LEU A 4 0.58 22.24 -10.62
CA LEU A 4 -0.19 21.48 -9.65
C LEU A 4 -0.87 22.48 -8.72
N THR A 5 -2.13 22.82 -9.00
CA THR A 5 -3.02 23.35 -7.96
C THR A 5 -3.08 22.33 -6.82
N ASN A 6 -3.17 22.78 -5.56
CA ASN A 6 -2.99 22.05 -4.28
C ASN A 6 -3.81 20.75 -4.03
N ASN A 7 -4.45 20.16 -5.04
CA ASN A 7 -5.03 18.82 -4.99
C ASN A 7 -4.06 17.79 -5.58
N HIS A 8 -3.26 17.15 -4.72
CA HIS A 8 -2.47 15.98 -5.08
C HIS A 8 -3.41 14.78 -5.37
N ILE A 9 -3.77 14.58 -6.63
CA ILE A 9 -4.50 13.38 -7.05
C ILE A 9 -3.56 12.18 -6.93
N LYS A 10 -3.91 11.20 -6.08
CA LYS A 10 -3.23 9.90 -6.04
C LYS A 10 -3.54 9.15 -7.33
N ARG A 11 -2.51 8.75 -8.07
CA ARG A 11 -2.65 7.92 -9.28
C ARG A 11 -2.55 6.44 -8.88
N GLU A 12 -3.43 5.62 -9.42
CA GLU A 12 -3.39 4.17 -9.24
C GLU A 12 -2.37 3.53 -10.20
N CYS A 13 -1.83 2.38 -9.80
CA CYS A 13 -0.87 1.61 -10.59
C CYS A 13 -1.30 0.14 -10.61
N ILE A 14 -1.28 -0.47 -11.80
CA ILE A 14 -1.58 -1.90 -11.99
C ILE A 14 -0.26 -2.62 -12.24
N ARG A 15 0.05 -3.63 -11.41
CA ARG A 15 1.24 -4.47 -11.56
C ARG A 15 0.85 -5.84 -12.09
N VAL A 16 1.41 -6.24 -13.24
CA VAL A 16 1.17 -7.53 -13.88
C VAL A 16 2.38 -8.44 -13.64
N HIS A 17 2.11 -9.68 -13.24
CA HIS A 17 3.11 -10.72 -13.03
C HIS A 17 2.78 -11.89 -13.98
N ASP A 18 3.71 -12.28 -14.85
CA ASP A 18 3.53 -13.35 -15.82
C ASP A 18 4.63 -14.43 -15.71
N GLY A 19 4.26 -15.67 -16.04
CA GLY A 19 5.11 -16.85 -15.92
C GLY A 19 5.37 -17.31 -14.48
N GLN A 20 5.92 -18.52 -14.33
CA GLN A 20 6.13 -19.16 -13.01
C GLN A 20 7.03 -18.33 -12.09
N ALA A 21 8.14 -17.82 -12.61
CA ALA A 21 9.05 -16.98 -11.84
C ALA A 21 8.41 -15.62 -11.47
N GLY A 22 7.65 -15.03 -12.40
CA GLY A 22 6.98 -13.74 -12.17
C GLY A 22 5.92 -13.81 -11.08
N VAL A 23 5.12 -14.88 -11.06
CA VAL A 23 4.12 -15.13 -10.02
C VAL A 23 4.77 -15.38 -8.66
N LYS A 24 5.86 -16.17 -8.61
CA LYS A 24 6.61 -16.43 -7.37
C LYS A 24 7.12 -15.12 -6.75
N ILE A 25 7.79 -14.29 -7.55
CA ILE A 25 8.30 -12.99 -7.10
C ILE A 25 7.15 -12.05 -6.74
N GLY A 26 6.06 -12.06 -7.51
CA GLY A 26 4.87 -11.25 -7.24
C GLY A 26 4.26 -11.56 -5.88
N ASN A 27 4.15 -12.84 -5.52
CA ASN A 27 3.66 -13.26 -4.21
C ASN A 27 4.55 -12.72 -3.08
N ASP A 28 5.87 -12.93 -3.19
CA ASP A 28 6.84 -12.45 -2.20
C ASP A 28 6.81 -10.90 -2.09
N CYS A 29 6.62 -10.19 -3.21
CA CYS A 29 6.45 -8.73 -3.23
C CYS A 29 5.16 -8.27 -2.52
N TRP A 30 4.03 -8.94 -2.76
CA TRP A 30 2.76 -8.61 -2.12
C TRP A 30 2.77 -8.91 -0.62
N GLU A 31 3.45 -9.96 -0.20
CA GLU A 31 3.67 -10.28 1.21
C GLU A 31 4.43 -9.13 1.90
N LEU A 32 5.55 -8.69 1.31
CA LEU A 32 6.31 -7.56 1.84
C LEU A 32 5.49 -6.27 1.87
N TYR A 33 4.77 -5.94 0.79
CA TYR A 33 3.89 -4.77 0.75
C TYR A 33 2.84 -4.79 1.86
N SER A 34 2.26 -5.96 2.13
CA SER A 34 1.27 -6.15 3.18
C SER A 34 1.86 -5.92 4.57
N LEU A 35 3.09 -6.41 4.80
CA LEU A 35 3.82 -6.17 6.05
C LEU A 35 4.10 -4.68 6.27
N GLU A 36 4.63 -3.99 5.25
CA GLU A 36 4.97 -2.57 5.31
C GLU A 36 3.74 -1.68 5.56
N ASN A 37 2.60 -2.04 4.97
CA ASN A 37 1.36 -1.27 5.08
C ASN A 37 0.45 -1.79 6.21
N CYS A 38 0.91 -2.70 7.06
CA CYS A 38 0.11 -3.29 8.13
C CYS A 38 -1.22 -3.91 7.65
N ILE A 39 -1.24 -4.46 6.44
CA ILE A 39 -2.36 -5.21 5.87
C ILE A 39 -2.28 -6.65 6.37
N LYS A 40 -3.37 -7.15 6.94
CA LYS A 40 -3.50 -8.54 7.36
C LYS A 40 -3.74 -9.44 6.16
N HIS A 41 -3.52 -10.74 6.34
CA HIS A 41 -3.79 -11.75 5.31
C HIS A 41 -5.27 -11.79 4.87
N ASP A 42 -6.21 -11.33 5.71
CA ASP A 42 -7.62 -11.17 5.36
C ASP A 42 -7.93 -9.88 4.55
N GLY A 43 -6.89 -9.14 4.15
CA GLY A 43 -6.99 -7.91 3.37
C GLY A 43 -7.33 -6.66 4.19
N LYS A 44 -7.46 -6.77 5.52
CA LYS A 44 -7.79 -5.62 6.37
C LYS A 44 -6.53 -4.91 6.86
N MET A 45 -6.50 -3.58 6.75
CA MET A 45 -5.53 -2.76 7.47
C MET A 45 -5.71 -2.98 8.98
N LYS A 46 -4.61 -3.10 9.73
CA LYS A 46 -4.66 -2.87 11.18
C LYS A 46 -5.12 -1.43 11.38
N SER A 47 -6.27 -1.22 12.00
CA SER A 47 -6.80 0.13 12.23
C SER A 47 -5.78 0.91 13.06
N ASP A 48 -5.22 1.96 12.48
CA ASP A 48 -4.44 2.94 13.21
C ASP A 48 -5.41 3.65 14.15
N LYS A 49 -5.43 3.23 15.43
CA LYS A 49 -6.13 4.01 16.45
C LYS A 49 -5.28 5.25 16.70
N THR A 50 -5.66 6.33 16.01
CA THR A 50 -5.54 7.74 16.41
C THR A 50 -4.13 8.27 16.68
N ILE A 51 -3.65 9.08 15.74
CA ILE A 51 -3.09 10.39 16.09
C ILE A 51 -4.15 11.14 16.91
N GLY A 52 -3.76 11.54 18.12
CA GLY A 52 -4.57 12.20 19.13
C GLY A 52 -3.98 11.78 20.47
N GLY A 53 -2.80 12.27 20.82
CA GLY A 53 -2.64 13.60 21.41
C GLY A 53 -2.31 13.34 22.87
N GLY A 54 -1.17 13.85 23.34
CA GLY A 54 -0.90 13.86 24.77
C GLY A 54 -1.94 14.69 25.51
N ASP A 55 -1.82 14.64 26.83
CA ASP A 55 -2.29 15.63 27.80
C ASP A 55 -3.58 15.26 28.56
N ASP A 56 -3.53 14.22 29.42
CA ASP A 56 -3.75 14.28 30.88
C ASP A 56 -3.73 12.91 31.59
#